data_AF-A0A7L3KYW1-F1
#
_entry.id   AF-A0A7L3KYW1-F1
#
_cell.length_a   1.000
_cell.length_b   1.000
_cell.length_c   1.000
_cell.angle_alpha   90.00
_cell.angle_beta   90.00
_cell.angle_gamma   90.00
#
_symmetry.space_group_name_H-M   'P 1'
#
loop_
_entity.id
_entity.type
_entity.pdbx_description
1 polymer ?
#
loop_
_entity_poly.entity_id
_entity_poly.type
_entity_poly.pdbx_seq_one_letter_code
_entity_poly.pdbx_strand_id
1 'polypeptide(L)'
;QTSPSPGSAFVPVLNIPRSELALRSETAFLLRARGLPAAALVCRDELDLQGLQRAGLLSLTLVDHHVLPAADAALEEAVVEVLDHRPLERRRPAPCRVTVEPVGSCATLVTERILQGPPGVLDATTAALLHATILLDCINLSPKAGKVTPRDVACVAVLEERFPELPARDAVFGALQAAKFDVTGLSTQQMLRKDLKVLSSDEVVIGVSGVFEDLETFLLRPGLLQELEDFCRARGFAGLVAMTVAFNERHEPTRKLAVFSQREPLRQAV
;
A
#
# COMPACT_ATOMS: atom_id res chain seq x y z
N GLN A 1 -4.35 -13.42 22.29
CA GLN A 1 -3.27 -13.55 23.29
C GLN A 1 -2.08 -12.79 22.73
N THR A 2 -1.86 -11.55 23.19
CA THR A 2 -0.76 -10.67 22.72
C THR A 2 0.19 -10.31 23.86
N SER A 3 0.20 -11.12 24.92
CA SER A 3 1.19 -10.97 26.00
C SER A 3 2.52 -11.51 25.45
N PRO A 4 3.56 -10.67 25.26
CA PRO A 4 4.85 -11.17 24.81
C PRO A 4 5.44 -12.13 25.85
N SER A 5 6.13 -13.17 25.38
CA SER A 5 7.17 -13.79 26.20
C SER A 5 8.18 -12.71 26.58
N PRO A 6 8.68 -12.68 27.83
CA PRO A 6 9.67 -11.70 28.24
C PRO A 6 10.88 -11.76 27.29
N GLY A 7 11.10 -10.72 26.49
CA GLY A 7 12.22 -10.60 25.55
C GLY A 7 11.90 -10.31 24.07
N SER A 8 10.62 -10.26 23.66
CA SER A 8 10.26 -10.00 22.25
C SER A 8 9.98 -8.51 21.99
N ALA A 9 10.54 -7.97 20.89
CA ALA A 9 10.27 -6.63 20.39
C ALA A 9 9.39 -6.69 19.14
N PHE A 10 8.39 -5.80 19.03
CA PHE A 10 7.57 -5.64 17.84
C PHE A 10 8.01 -4.40 17.08
N VAL A 11 8.39 -4.57 15.81
CA VAL A 11 8.87 -3.48 14.96
C VAL A 11 7.93 -3.37 13.76
N PRO A 12 7.17 -2.27 13.60
CA PRO A 12 6.40 -2.04 12.39
C PRO A 12 7.36 -1.73 11.23
N VAL A 13 7.26 -2.49 10.15
CA VAL A 13 8.15 -2.36 8.98
C VAL A 13 7.32 -1.96 7.76
N LEU A 14 7.70 -0.85 7.12
CA LEU A 14 7.21 -0.52 5.79
C LEU A 14 7.93 -1.40 4.79
N ASN A 15 7.20 -2.25 4.06
CA ASN A 15 7.77 -3.20 3.10
C ASN A 15 8.18 -2.55 1.77
N ILE A 16 8.94 -1.46 1.86
CA ILE A 16 9.54 -0.71 0.76
C ILE A 16 10.95 -0.27 1.15
N PRO A 17 11.84 0.02 0.19
CA PRO A 17 13.10 0.67 0.48
C PRO A 17 12.89 2.08 1.05
N ARG A 18 13.80 2.53 1.92
CA ARG A 18 13.78 3.88 2.51
C ARG A 18 13.66 4.98 1.46
N SER A 19 14.37 4.80 0.35
CA SER A 19 14.37 5.74 -0.79
C SER A 19 13.01 5.90 -1.48
N GLU A 20 12.06 4.99 -1.25
CA GLU A 20 10.73 5.04 -1.86
C GLU A 20 9.66 5.65 -0.95
N LEU A 21 9.96 5.85 0.34
CA LEU A 21 8.98 6.39 1.30
C LEU A 21 8.43 7.75 0.86
N ALA A 22 9.29 8.62 0.32
CA ALA A 22 8.87 9.93 -0.16
C ALA A 22 7.93 9.87 -1.38
N LEU A 23 7.90 8.76 -2.12
CA LEU A 23 6.98 8.56 -3.25
C LEU A 23 5.56 8.23 -2.78
N ARG A 24 5.39 7.74 -1.55
CA ARG A 24 4.08 7.55 -0.91
C ARG A 24 3.61 8.88 -0.31
N SER A 25 3.37 9.86 -1.18
CA SER A 25 3.10 11.26 -0.81
C SER A 25 1.94 11.43 0.16
N GLU A 26 0.86 10.65 0.01
CA GLU A 26 -0.26 10.62 0.95
C GLU A 26 0.13 10.09 2.34
N THR A 27 0.97 9.06 2.39
CA THR A 27 1.53 8.51 3.63
C THR A 27 2.46 9.53 4.29
N ALA A 28 3.39 10.11 3.53
CA ALA A 28 4.33 11.12 4.00
C ALA A 28 3.62 12.39 4.51
N PHE A 29 2.56 12.82 3.82
CA PHE A 29 1.70 13.91 4.24
C PHE A 29 1.05 13.62 5.59
N LEU A 30 0.39 12.46 5.72
CA LEU A 30 -0.32 12.07 6.94
C LEU A 30 0.62 11.99 8.14
N LEU A 31 1.77 11.33 7.99
CA LEU A 31 2.78 11.22 9.04
C LEU A 31 3.27 12.58 9.52
N ARG A 32 3.60 13.48 8.58
CA ARG A 32 4.02 14.85 8.89
C ARG A 32 2.91 15.62 9.61
N ALA A 33 1.68 15.51 9.14
CA ALA A 33 0.52 16.17 9.75
C ALA A 33 0.23 15.67 11.17
N ARG A 34 0.74 14.49 11.56
CA ARG A 34 0.66 13.91 12.91
C ARG A 34 1.97 14.05 13.71
N GLY A 35 2.96 14.79 13.20
CA GLY A 35 4.24 14.99 13.88
C GLY A 35 5.11 13.74 13.96
N LEU A 36 4.87 12.72 13.11
CA LEU A 36 5.67 11.52 13.04
C LEU A 36 6.83 11.72 12.05
N PRO A 37 8.09 11.80 12.52
CA PRO A 37 9.22 11.98 11.63
C PRO A 37 9.44 10.69 10.83
N ALA A 38 9.75 10.83 9.54
CA ALA A 38 10.04 9.68 8.68
C ALA A 38 11.18 8.79 9.23
N ALA A 39 12.12 9.39 9.96
CA ALA A 39 13.24 8.70 10.62
C ALA A 39 12.82 7.77 11.76
N ALA A 40 11.60 7.90 12.31
CA ALA A 40 11.07 7.00 13.33
C ALA A 40 10.44 5.71 12.74
N LEU A 41 10.27 5.65 11.41
CA LEU A 41 9.76 4.48 10.72
C LEU A 41 10.89 3.53 10.40
N VAL A 42 10.62 2.24 10.22
CA VAL A 42 11.60 1.26 9.74
C VAL A 42 11.19 0.79 8.36
N CYS A 43 12.11 0.87 7.41
CA CYS A 43 11.94 0.40 6.04
C CYS A 43 12.59 -0.97 5.84
N ARG A 44 12.18 -1.67 4.78
CA ARG A 44 12.56 -3.07 4.53
C ARG A 44 14.07 -3.29 4.41
N ASP A 45 14.77 -2.31 3.84
CA ASP A 45 16.21 -2.30 3.56
C ASP A 45 17.07 -1.95 4.78
N GLU A 46 16.45 -1.62 5.92
CA GLU A 46 17.14 -1.33 7.18
C GLU A 46 17.21 -2.54 8.13
N LEU A 47 16.61 -3.67 7.73
CA LEU A 47 16.56 -4.91 8.51
C LEU A 47 17.09 -6.11 7.71
N ASP A 48 17.98 -6.88 8.33
CA ASP A 48 18.40 -8.18 7.81
C ASP A 48 17.40 -9.28 8.21
N LEU A 49 16.23 -9.29 7.57
CA LEU A 49 15.20 -10.31 7.83
C LEU A 49 15.70 -11.73 7.55
N GLN A 50 16.58 -11.92 6.55
CA GLN A 50 17.13 -13.25 6.24
C GLN A 50 18.11 -13.72 7.32
N GLY A 51 18.94 -12.83 7.84
CA GLY A 51 19.79 -13.09 9.00
C GLY A 51 18.97 -13.45 10.24
N LEU A 52 17.94 -12.67 10.56
CA LEU A 52 17.03 -12.94 11.68
C LEU A 52 16.32 -14.29 11.54
N GLN A 53 15.88 -14.63 10.33
CA GLN A 53 15.27 -15.94 10.05
C GLN A 53 16.26 -17.09 10.25
N ARG A 54 17.47 -16.98 9.69
CA ARG A 54 18.53 -17.99 9.89
C ARG A 54 18.93 -18.16 11.36
N ALA A 55 18.83 -17.10 12.15
CA ALA A 55 19.07 -17.14 13.59
C ALA A 55 17.89 -17.70 14.41
N GLY A 56 16.73 -17.95 13.80
CA GLY A 56 15.52 -18.39 14.50
C GLY A 56 14.91 -17.33 15.41
N LEU A 57 15.18 -16.04 15.13
CA LEU A 57 14.74 -14.90 15.94
C LEU A 57 13.59 -14.13 15.30
N LEU A 58 13.11 -14.57 14.13
CA LEU A 58 12.10 -13.85 13.35
C LEU A 58 10.71 -14.45 13.52
N SER A 59 9.73 -13.57 13.68
CA SER A 59 8.31 -13.88 13.46
C SER A 59 7.70 -12.74 12.68
N LEU A 60 6.93 -13.06 11.65
CA LEU A 60 6.32 -12.10 10.73
C LEU A 60 4.80 -12.13 10.85
N THR A 61 4.23 -10.94 11.01
CA THR A 61 2.81 -10.69 10.76
C THR A 61 2.69 -9.91 9.46
N LEU A 62 2.01 -10.46 8.47
CA LEU A 62 1.73 -9.74 7.23
C LEU A 62 0.41 -8.97 7.38
N VAL A 63 0.42 -7.69 7.04
CA VAL A 63 -0.75 -6.82 7.09
C VAL A 63 -0.92 -6.17 5.73
N ASP A 64 -2.15 -6.16 5.21
CA ASP A 64 -2.47 -5.71 3.86
C ASP A 64 -1.68 -6.48 2.78
N HIS A 65 -1.25 -7.69 3.13
CA HIS A 65 -0.54 -8.67 2.31
C HIS A 65 -0.63 -10.08 2.86
N HIS A 66 -0.79 -11.07 1.97
CA HIS A 66 -0.86 -12.48 2.34
C HIS A 66 0.10 -13.38 1.54
N VAL A 67 0.80 -12.85 0.53
CA VAL A 67 1.79 -13.57 -0.30
C VAL A 67 3.14 -12.88 -0.22
N LEU A 68 4.21 -13.57 0.17
CA LEU A 68 5.54 -12.96 0.07
C LEU A 68 6.00 -12.95 -1.40
N PRO A 69 6.72 -11.91 -1.85
CA PRO A 69 7.36 -11.94 -3.16
C PRO A 69 8.37 -13.09 -3.23
N ALA A 70 8.67 -13.58 -4.43
CA ALA A 70 9.57 -14.72 -4.63
C ALA A 70 10.96 -14.53 -3.96
N ALA A 71 11.47 -13.28 -3.94
CA ALA A 71 12.73 -12.93 -3.29
C ALA A 71 12.73 -13.17 -1.76
N ASP A 72 11.55 -13.21 -1.14
CA ASP A 72 11.33 -13.44 0.29
C ASP A 72 10.79 -14.84 0.59
N ALA A 73 10.85 -15.79 -0.37
CA ALA A 73 10.32 -17.15 -0.17
C ALA A 73 10.91 -17.86 1.07
N ALA A 74 12.18 -17.59 1.41
CA ALA A 74 12.84 -18.15 2.59
C ALA A 74 12.26 -17.64 3.93
N LEU A 75 11.48 -16.54 3.92
CA LEU A 75 10.83 -15.99 5.10
C LEU A 75 9.44 -16.58 5.35
N GLU A 76 8.94 -17.45 4.46
CA GLU A 76 7.58 -18.00 4.54
C GLU A 76 7.34 -18.76 5.85
N GLU A 77 8.33 -19.49 6.35
CA GLU A 77 8.26 -20.21 7.62
C GLU A 77 8.19 -19.29 8.84
N ALA A 78 8.63 -18.03 8.70
CA ALA A 78 8.57 -17.03 9.76
C ALA A 78 7.16 -16.43 9.92
N VAL A 79 6.27 -16.61 8.94
CA VAL A 79 4.95 -15.99 8.93
C VAL A 79 4.02 -16.68 9.92
N VAL A 80 3.69 -15.99 11.00
CA VAL A 80 2.84 -16.50 12.09
C VAL A 80 1.42 -15.96 12.03
N GLU A 81 1.21 -14.81 11.38
CA GLU A 81 -0.11 -14.19 11.23
C GLU A 81 -0.23 -13.42 9.91
N VAL A 82 -1.45 -13.41 9.36
CA VAL A 82 -1.84 -12.66 8.17
C VAL A 82 -3.15 -11.94 8.45
N LEU A 83 -3.17 -10.63 8.19
CA LEU A 83 -4.35 -9.78 8.14
C LEU A 83 -4.42 -9.15 6.74
N ASP A 84 -5.43 -9.48 5.94
CA ASP A 84 -5.60 -8.91 4.60
C ASP A 84 -7.09 -8.75 4.29
N HIS A 85 -7.42 -7.96 3.28
CA HIS A 85 -8.78 -7.75 2.82
C HIS A 85 -9.02 -8.14 1.35
N ARG A 86 -7.98 -8.62 0.68
CA ARG A 86 -8.05 -9.14 -0.70
C ARG A 86 -8.42 -10.62 -0.74
N PRO A 87 -8.98 -11.13 -1.85
CA PRO A 87 -9.23 -12.55 -2.04
C PRO A 87 -7.96 -13.37 -1.79
N LEU A 88 -8.10 -14.44 -0.99
CA LEU A 88 -6.98 -15.30 -0.64
C LEU A 88 -6.50 -16.11 -1.85
N GLU A 89 -5.27 -15.89 -2.29
CA GLU A 89 -4.65 -16.59 -3.43
C GLU A 89 -4.24 -18.02 -3.07
N ARG A 90 -3.81 -18.26 -1.83
CA ARG A 90 -3.38 -19.58 -1.35
C ARG A 90 -3.73 -19.80 0.11
N ARG A 91 -4.06 -21.05 0.46
CA ARG A 91 -4.23 -21.45 1.87
C ARG A 91 -2.85 -21.55 2.52
N ARG A 92 -2.72 -20.99 3.73
CA ARG A 92 -1.53 -21.17 4.58
C ARG A 92 -1.83 -22.25 5.63
N PRO A 93 -0.95 -23.24 5.83
CA PRO A 93 -1.13 -24.25 6.86
C PRO A 93 -0.92 -23.69 8.26
N ALA A 94 -1.41 -24.40 9.27
CA ALA A 94 -1.11 -24.12 10.67
C ALA A 94 0.41 -24.16 10.93
N PRO A 95 0.94 -23.37 11.89
CA PRO A 95 0.23 -22.59 12.91
C PRO A 95 -0.15 -21.15 12.50
N CYS A 96 0.07 -20.75 11.24
CA CYS A 96 -0.21 -19.40 10.76
C CYS A 96 -1.68 -19.03 10.94
N ARG A 97 -1.96 -17.95 11.68
CA ARG A 97 -3.32 -17.41 11.83
C ARG A 97 -3.64 -16.52 10.63
N VAL A 98 -4.70 -16.82 9.91
CA VAL A 98 -5.10 -16.06 8.72
C VAL A 98 -6.47 -15.43 8.95
N THR A 99 -6.54 -14.11 8.87
CA THR A 99 -7.80 -13.35 8.85
C THR A 99 -7.87 -12.61 7.52
N VAL A 100 -8.76 -13.05 6.63
CA VAL A 100 -9.00 -12.42 5.34
C VAL A 100 -10.48 -12.16 5.17
N GLU A 101 -10.84 -10.88 5.12
CA GLU A 101 -12.22 -10.42 5.18
C GLU A 101 -12.44 -9.33 4.12
N PRO A 102 -13.53 -9.37 3.32
CA PRO A 102 -13.74 -8.45 2.20
C PRO A 102 -14.24 -7.07 2.66
N VAL A 103 -13.51 -6.41 3.56
CA VAL A 103 -13.74 -5.03 4.01
C VAL A 103 -13.08 -4.03 3.07
N GLY A 104 -13.49 -2.77 3.13
CA GLY A 104 -12.98 -1.73 2.25
C GLY A 104 -11.50 -1.38 2.47
N SER A 105 -11.01 -1.52 3.71
CA SER A 105 -9.60 -1.31 4.08
C SER A 105 -9.10 -2.37 5.05
N CYS A 106 -7.85 -2.82 4.89
CA CYS A 106 -7.21 -3.66 5.90
C CYS A 106 -7.09 -2.94 7.26
N ALA A 107 -7.06 -1.60 7.28
CA ALA A 107 -7.07 -0.81 8.53
C ALA A 107 -8.36 -1.00 9.34
N THR A 108 -9.47 -1.40 8.72
CA THR A 108 -10.71 -1.79 9.42
C THR A 108 -10.46 -3.01 10.29
N LEU A 109 -9.80 -4.06 9.76
CA LEU A 109 -9.48 -5.26 10.53
C LEU A 109 -8.48 -4.98 11.67
N VAL A 110 -7.50 -4.10 11.41
CA VAL A 110 -6.55 -3.65 12.43
C VAL A 110 -7.28 -2.90 13.55
N THR A 111 -8.21 -2.01 13.19
CA THR A 111 -9.02 -1.24 14.15
C THR A 111 -9.84 -2.18 15.03
N GLU A 112 -10.58 -3.13 14.44
CA GLU A 112 -11.35 -4.12 15.19
C GLU A 112 -10.48 -4.92 16.16
N ARG A 113 -9.28 -5.33 15.72
CA ARG A 113 -8.34 -6.07 16.57
C ARG A 113 -7.85 -5.25 17.76
N ILE A 114 -7.54 -3.97 17.54
CA ILE A 114 -7.13 -3.05 18.60
C ILE A 114 -8.27 -2.84 19.60
N LEU A 115 -9.51 -2.67 19.12
CA LEU A 115 -10.69 -2.48 19.96
C LEU A 115 -11.04 -3.71 20.83
N GLN A 116 -10.71 -4.92 20.35
CA GLN A 116 -10.84 -6.17 21.10
C GLN A 116 -9.64 -6.46 22.01
N GLY A 117 -8.55 -5.70 21.85
CA GLY A 117 -7.31 -5.85 22.59
C GLY A 117 -7.32 -5.18 23.97
N PRO A 118 -6.19 -5.21 24.69
CA PRO A 118 -6.05 -4.50 25.95
C PRO A 118 -6.21 -2.97 25.74
N PRO A 119 -6.77 -2.25 26.74
CA PRO A 119 -6.86 -0.80 26.67
C PRO A 119 -5.48 -0.14 26.62
N GLY A 120 -5.40 1.05 26.03
CA GLY A 120 -4.17 1.84 25.95
C GLY A 120 -3.31 1.62 24.69
N VAL A 121 -3.69 0.70 23.81
CA VAL A 121 -3.05 0.54 22.48
C VAL A 121 -3.49 1.63 21.50
N LEU A 122 -4.75 2.07 21.61
CA LEU A 122 -5.32 3.12 20.76
C LEU A 122 -5.15 4.49 21.43
N ASP A 123 -4.45 5.39 20.77
CA ASP A 123 -4.27 6.79 21.15
C ASP A 123 -4.71 7.73 20.01
N ALA A 124 -4.68 9.05 20.23
CA ALA A 124 -5.13 10.02 19.24
C ALA A 124 -4.34 9.94 17.92
N THR A 125 -3.05 9.61 17.98
CA THR A 125 -2.18 9.50 16.80
C THR A 125 -2.57 8.29 15.96
N THR A 126 -2.62 7.11 16.57
CA THR A 126 -2.99 5.85 15.90
C THR A 126 -4.45 5.87 15.44
N ALA A 127 -5.36 6.47 16.21
CA ALA A 127 -6.74 6.69 15.79
C ALA A 127 -6.82 7.55 14.53
N ALA A 128 -6.05 8.64 14.45
CA ALA A 128 -6.01 9.49 13.27
C ALA A 128 -5.41 8.78 12.05
N LEU A 129 -4.40 7.92 12.23
CA LEU A 129 -3.84 7.11 11.15
C LEU A 129 -4.86 6.10 10.62
N LEU A 130 -5.53 5.35 11.51
CA LEU A 130 -6.55 4.38 11.13
C LEU A 130 -7.75 5.04 10.44
N HIS A 131 -8.24 6.16 11.00
CA HIS A 131 -9.35 6.94 10.45
C HIS A 131 -9.02 7.42 9.02
N ALA A 132 -7.86 8.07 8.86
CA ALA A 132 -7.39 8.57 7.57
C ALA A 132 -7.25 7.47 6.52
N THR A 133 -6.65 6.33 6.88
CA THR A 133 -6.46 5.21 5.95
C THR A 133 -7.80 4.60 5.52
N ILE A 134 -8.72 4.33 6.47
CA ILE A 134 -10.04 3.80 6.13
C ILE A 134 -10.78 4.77 5.21
N LEU A 135 -10.77 6.07 5.50
CA LEU A 135 -11.42 7.07 4.63
C LEU A 135 -10.81 7.12 3.23
N LEU A 136 -9.49 7.01 3.09
CA LEU A 136 -8.84 7.04 1.78
C LEU A 136 -9.20 5.80 0.94
N ASP A 137 -9.11 4.61 1.51
CA ASP A 137 -9.36 3.33 0.83
C ASP A 137 -10.84 3.15 0.47
N CYS A 138 -11.72 3.57 1.38
CA CYS A 138 -13.18 3.48 1.24
C CYS A 138 -13.81 4.67 0.51
N ILE A 139 -13.00 5.54 -0.11
CA ILE A 139 -13.47 6.73 -0.86
C ILE A 139 -14.46 7.55 -0.01
N ASN A 140 -14.00 7.94 1.19
CA ASN A 140 -14.75 8.69 2.18
C ASN A 140 -16.07 8.02 2.61
N LEU A 141 -16.07 6.68 2.71
CA LEU A 141 -17.24 5.86 2.98
C LEU A 141 -18.39 6.05 1.98
N SER A 142 -18.08 6.47 0.74
CA SER A 142 -19.09 6.69 -0.30
C SER A 142 -19.73 5.37 -0.73
N PRO A 143 -21.05 5.19 -0.57
CA PRO A 143 -21.74 3.97 -1.03
C PRO A 143 -21.63 3.78 -2.55
N LYS A 144 -21.52 4.89 -3.30
CA LYS A 144 -21.38 4.89 -4.77
C LYS A 144 -20.06 4.24 -5.23
N ALA A 145 -19.06 4.17 -4.37
CA ALA A 145 -17.76 3.55 -4.68
C ALA A 145 -17.82 2.01 -4.75
N GLY A 146 -18.86 1.39 -4.19
CA GLY A 146 -19.02 -0.07 -4.19
C GLY A 146 -17.97 -0.85 -3.39
N LYS A 147 -17.16 -0.17 -2.56
CA LYS A 147 -16.06 -0.76 -1.78
C LYS A 147 -16.29 -0.77 -0.27
N VAL A 148 -17.33 -0.09 0.20
CA VAL A 148 -17.56 0.18 1.63
C VAL A 148 -18.44 -0.90 2.24
N THR A 149 -18.06 -1.37 3.42
CA THR A 149 -18.86 -2.30 4.21
C THR A 149 -19.39 -1.64 5.49
N PRO A 150 -20.43 -2.21 6.13
CA PRO A 150 -20.89 -1.74 7.44
C PRO A 150 -19.79 -1.73 8.52
N ARG A 151 -18.78 -2.61 8.40
CA ARG A 151 -17.65 -2.69 9.33
C ARG A 151 -16.71 -1.49 9.21
N ASP A 152 -16.47 -1.02 7.99
CA ASP A 152 -15.68 0.20 7.75
C ASP A 152 -16.36 1.42 8.39
N VAL A 153 -17.69 1.54 8.19
CA VAL A 153 -18.50 2.62 8.78
C VAL A 153 -18.50 2.54 10.31
N ALA A 154 -18.65 1.35 10.88
CA ALA A 154 -18.64 1.16 12.33
C ALA A 154 -17.28 1.50 12.95
N CYS A 155 -16.17 1.11 12.31
CA CYS A 155 -14.83 1.46 12.79
C CYS A 155 -14.60 2.97 12.78
N VAL A 156 -14.96 3.67 11.69
CA VAL A 156 -14.85 5.12 11.62
C VAL A 156 -15.71 5.80 12.69
N ALA A 157 -16.94 5.35 12.90
CA ALA A 157 -17.82 5.89 13.93
C ALA A 157 -17.24 5.74 15.35
N VAL A 158 -16.68 4.56 15.68
CA VAL A 158 -16.04 4.32 16.98
C VAL A 158 -14.80 5.19 17.18
N LEU A 159 -14.00 5.40 16.12
CA LEU A 159 -12.83 6.27 16.19
C LEU A 159 -13.25 7.73 16.46
N GLU A 160 -14.26 8.22 15.77
CA GLU A 160 -14.79 9.59 15.96
C GLU A 160 -15.46 9.80 17.32
N GLU A 161 -16.15 8.78 17.84
CA GLU A 161 -16.76 8.83 19.18
C GLU A 161 -15.70 8.90 20.28
N ARG A 162 -14.63 8.11 20.17
CA ARG A 162 -13.56 8.05 21.19
C ARG A 162 -12.59 9.21 21.09
N PHE A 163 -12.41 9.79 19.91
CA PHE A 163 -11.48 10.87 19.61
C PHE A 163 -12.21 12.00 18.87
N PRO A 164 -13.03 12.80 19.58
CA PRO A 164 -13.85 13.86 18.98
C PRO A 164 -13.01 15.00 18.37
N GLU A 165 -11.71 15.06 18.64
CA GLU A 165 -10.75 15.97 18.04
C GLU A 165 -10.27 15.55 16.64
N LEU A 166 -10.66 14.37 16.16
CA LEU A 166 -10.35 13.94 14.80
C LEU A 166 -10.91 14.93 13.76
N PRO A 167 -10.16 15.26 12.71
CA PRO A 167 -10.65 16.18 11.69
C PRO A 167 -11.86 15.60 10.93
N ALA A 168 -12.70 16.47 10.39
CA ALA A 168 -13.86 16.07 9.60
C ALA A 168 -13.45 15.19 8.39
N ARG A 169 -14.26 14.16 8.11
CA ARG A 169 -13.97 13.14 7.10
C ARG A 169 -13.61 13.73 5.74
N ASP A 170 -14.40 14.69 5.26
CA ASP A 170 -14.18 15.37 3.96
C ASP A 170 -12.85 16.11 3.90
N ALA A 171 -12.43 16.75 4.99
CA ALA A 171 -11.16 17.46 5.08
C ALA A 171 -9.98 16.49 5.04
N VAL A 172 -10.08 15.38 5.79
CA VAL A 172 -9.06 14.31 5.79
C VAL A 172 -8.95 13.69 4.39
N PHE A 173 -10.07 13.25 3.83
CA PHE A 173 -10.11 12.61 2.53
C PHE A 173 -9.62 13.52 1.41
N GLY A 174 -10.08 14.78 1.37
CA GLY A 174 -9.66 15.76 0.38
C GLY A 174 -8.15 16.03 0.43
N ALA A 175 -7.58 16.20 1.63
CA ALA A 175 -6.15 16.43 1.80
C ALA A 175 -5.30 15.22 1.37
N LEU A 176 -5.72 14.01 1.74
CA LEU A 176 -5.02 12.78 1.34
C LEU A 176 -5.13 12.51 -0.16
N GLN A 177 -6.29 12.79 -0.76
CA GLN A 177 -6.47 12.67 -2.20
C GLN A 177 -5.58 13.66 -2.93
N ALA A 178 -5.55 14.94 -2.52
CA ALA A 178 -4.65 15.94 -3.09
C ALA A 178 -3.19 15.49 -2.98
N ALA A 179 -2.75 15.01 -1.81
CA ALA A 179 -1.39 14.50 -1.63
C ALA A 179 -1.10 13.27 -2.51
N LYS A 180 -2.05 12.32 -2.63
CA LYS A 180 -1.90 11.10 -3.44
C LYS A 180 -1.71 11.40 -4.93
N PHE A 181 -2.46 12.37 -5.45
CA PHE A 181 -2.43 12.77 -6.85
C PHE A 181 -1.39 13.84 -7.16
N ASP A 182 -0.73 14.43 -6.16
CA ASP A 182 0.38 15.34 -6.39
C ASP A 182 1.60 14.57 -6.91
N VAL A 183 1.86 14.76 -8.20
CA VAL A 183 3.04 14.24 -8.91
C VAL A 183 4.01 15.35 -9.29
N THR A 184 3.80 16.57 -8.78
CA THR A 184 4.63 17.73 -9.08
C THR A 184 6.09 17.45 -8.72
N GLY A 185 6.99 17.71 -9.65
CA GLY A 185 8.44 17.52 -9.44
C GLY A 185 8.90 16.06 -9.47
N LEU A 186 8.02 15.08 -9.69
CA LEU A 186 8.43 13.69 -9.90
C LEU A 186 9.03 13.51 -11.30
N SER A 187 10.16 12.81 -11.37
CA SER A 187 10.66 12.26 -12.63
C SER A 187 9.74 11.13 -13.12
N THR A 188 9.82 10.79 -14.39
CA THR A 188 9.06 9.66 -14.96
C THR A 188 9.38 8.36 -14.21
N GLN A 189 10.65 8.13 -13.89
CA GLN A 189 11.09 6.97 -13.11
C GLN A 189 10.46 6.93 -11.69
N GLN A 190 10.24 8.09 -11.07
CA GLN A 190 9.58 8.17 -9.76
C GLN A 190 8.07 7.96 -9.88
N MET A 191 7.44 8.58 -10.88
CA MET A 191 6.02 8.42 -11.17
C MET A 191 5.66 6.95 -11.42
N LEU A 192 6.46 6.23 -12.22
CA LEU A 192 6.25 4.81 -12.48
C LEU A 192 6.42 3.91 -11.24
N ARG A 193 7.25 4.31 -10.26
CA ARG A 193 7.43 3.55 -9.00
C ARG A 193 6.39 3.88 -7.94
N LYS A 194 5.70 5.02 -8.06
CA LYS A 194 4.78 5.52 -7.03
C LYS A 194 3.62 4.55 -6.76
N ASP A 195 3.18 3.78 -7.74
CA ASP A 195 2.21 2.69 -7.56
C ASP A 195 2.54 1.55 -8.53
N LEU A 196 3.73 0.95 -8.35
CA LEU A 196 4.18 -0.17 -9.17
C LEU A 196 3.76 -1.50 -8.56
N LYS A 197 3.14 -2.35 -9.37
CA LYS A 197 2.95 -3.77 -9.13
C LYS A 197 3.72 -4.57 -10.17
N VAL A 198 4.20 -5.74 -9.78
CA VAL A 198 4.95 -6.62 -10.67
C VAL A 198 4.17 -7.92 -10.83
N LEU A 199 3.90 -8.28 -12.07
CA LEU A 199 3.34 -9.57 -12.44
C LEU A 199 4.47 -10.42 -13.02
N SER A 200 4.65 -11.62 -12.50
CA SER A 200 5.69 -12.53 -12.94
C SER A 200 5.12 -13.91 -13.26
N SER A 201 5.48 -14.45 -14.41
CA SER A 201 5.38 -15.88 -14.75
C SER A 201 6.77 -16.44 -15.04
N ASP A 202 6.85 -17.74 -15.34
CA ASP A 202 8.12 -18.40 -15.69
C ASP A 202 8.78 -17.80 -16.96
N GLU A 203 8.01 -17.14 -17.83
CA GLU A 203 8.48 -16.64 -19.12
C GLU A 203 8.61 -15.11 -19.19
N VAL A 204 7.83 -14.39 -18.38
CA VAL A 204 7.70 -12.93 -18.52
C VAL A 204 7.50 -12.23 -17.18
N VAL A 205 8.15 -11.08 -17.03
CA VAL A 205 7.91 -10.15 -15.92
C VAL A 205 7.37 -8.85 -16.51
N ILE A 206 6.21 -8.40 -16.03
CA ILE A 206 5.52 -7.19 -16.49
C ILE A 206 5.35 -6.23 -15.31
N GLY A 207 5.74 -4.98 -15.51
CA GLY A 207 5.41 -3.90 -14.59
C GLY A 207 4.00 -3.36 -14.86
N VAL A 208 3.25 -3.05 -13.82
CA VAL A 208 1.98 -2.33 -13.90
C VAL A 208 2.07 -1.12 -12.98
N SER A 209 2.10 0.08 -13.55
CA SER A 209 2.26 1.33 -12.83
C SER A 209 0.98 2.15 -12.85
N GLY A 210 0.50 2.54 -11.67
CA GLY A 210 -0.47 3.63 -11.53
C GLY A 210 0.21 4.98 -11.76
N VAL A 211 -0.27 5.74 -12.73
CA VAL A 211 0.21 7.09 -13.07
C VAL A 211 -0.88 8.10 -12.75
N PHE A 212 -0.64 8.98 -11.79
CA PHE A 212 -1.62 9.96 -11.31
C PHE A 212 -1.55 11.27 -12.12
N GLU A 213 -1.58 11.14 -13.44
CA GLU A 213 -1.54 12.22 -14.42
C GLU A 213 -2.42 11.82 -15.61
N ASP A 214 -2.88 12.79 -16.41
CA ASP A 214 -3.58 12.49 -17.66
C ASP A 214 -2.63 11.82 -18.69
N LEU A 215 -3.17 10.92 -19.52
CA LEU A 215 -2.33 10.13 -20.43
C LEU A 215 -1.62 10.99 -21.48
N GLU A 216 -2.33 11.93 -22.08
CA GLU A 216 -1.78 12.81 -23.10
C GLU A 216 -0.65 13.65 -22.52
N THR A 217 -0.82 14.13 -21.28
CA THR A 217 0.24 14.84 -20.55
C THR A 217 1.43 13.93 -20.27
N PHE A 218 1.18 12.71 -19.78
CA PHE A 218 2.23 11.72 -19.52
C PHE A 218 3.03 11.36 -20.78
N LEU A 219 2.34 11.18 -21.92
CA LEU A 219 2.95 10.86 -23.22
C LEU A 219 3.84 11.98 -23.78
N LEU A 220 3.58 13.23 -23.39
CA LEU A 220 4.35 14.41 -23.82
C LEU A 220 5.62 14.65 -22.99
N ARG A 221 5.89 13.83 -21.98
CA ARG A 221 7.08 14.00 -21.13
C ARG A 221 8.37 13.85 -21.96
N PRO A 222 9.35 14.77 -21.79
CA PRO A 222 10.60 14.73 -22.55
C PRO A 222 11.35 13.42 -22.34
N GLY A 223 11.76 12.76 -23.43
CA GLY A 223 12.56 11.53 -23.36
C GLY A 223 11.79 10.28 -22.89
N LEU A 224 10.46 10.35 -22.80
CA LEU A 224 9.62 9.27 -22.24
C LEU A 224 10.00 7.88 -22.76
N LEU A 225 10.08 7.67 -24.08
CA LEU A 225 10.37 6.35 -24.64
C LEU A 225 11.68 5.75 -24.14
N GLN A 226 12.73 6.57 -24.04
CA GLN A 226 14.03 6.14 -23.50
C GLN A 226 13.91 5.82 -22.02
N GLU A 227 13.20 6.66 -21.25
CA GLU A 227 12.99 6.42 -19.83
C GLU A 227 12.16 5.14 -19.57
N LEU A 228 11.14 4.84 -20.39
CA LEU A 228 10.38 3.59 -20.31
C LEU A 228 11.25 2.38 -20.62
N GLU A 229 12.11 2.48 -21.63
CA GLU A 229 13.11 1.46 -21.95
C GLU A 229 14.07 1.22 -20.78
N ASP A 230 14.68 2.28 -20.25
CA ASP A 230 15.64 2.19 -19.15
C ASP A 230 14.96 1.64 -17.89
N PHE A 231 13.72 2.05 -17.63
CA PHE A 231 12.92 1.57 -16.50
C PHE A 231 12.69 0.06 -16.59
N CYS A 232 12.28 -0.43 -17.76
CA CYS A 232 12.05 -1.85 -18.00
C CYS A 232 13.35 -2.65 -17.92
N ARG A 233 14.41 -2.16 -18.59
CA ARG A 233 15.73 -2.80 -18.62
C ARG A 233 16.31 -2.95 -17.21
N ALA A 234 16.26 -1.90 -16.40
CA ALA A 234 16.79 -1.90 -15.03
C ALA A 234 16.08 -2.90 -14.10
N ARG A 235 14.85 -3.31 -14.42
CA ARG A 235 14.03 -4.23 -13.60
C ARG A 235 13.79 -5.59 -14.26
N GLY A 236 14.36 -5.82 -15.45
CA GLY A 236 14.13 -7.03 -16.22
C GLY A 236 12.69 -7.19 -16.70
N PHE A 237 11.93 -6.09 -16.81
CA PHE A 237 10.56 -6.16 -17.32
C PHE A 237 10.57 -6.34 -18.83
N ALA A 238 9.78 -7.30 -19.32
CA ALA A 238 9.56 -7.50 -20.74
C ALA A 238 8.62 -6.43 -21.33
N GLY A 239 7.80 -5.81 -20.48
CA GLY A 239 6.90 -4.73 -20.82
C GLY A 239 6.36 -4.02 -19.57
N LEU A 240 5.72 -2.89 -19.79
CA LEU A 240 5.13 -2.03 -18.77
C LEU A 240 3.73 -1.62 -19.21
N VAL A 241 2.77 -1.77 -18.31
CA VAL A 241 1.43 -1.19 -18.41
C VAL A 241 1.37 0.04 -17.52
N ALA A 242 1.20 1.22 -18.11
CA ALA A 242 0.91 2.44 -17.40
C ALA A 242 -0.61 2.68 -17.37
N MET A 243 -1.22 2.55 -16.19
CA MET A 243 -2.62 2.88 -15.97
C MET A 243 -2.71 4.29 -15.44
N THR A 244 -3.17 5.22 -16.27
CA THR A 244 -3.29 6.62 -15.90
C THR A 244 -4.62 6.86 -15.19
N VAL A 245 -4.64 7.75 -14.21
CA VAL A 245 -5.84 8.18 -13.50
C VAL A 245 -5.84 9.70 -13.42
N ALA A 246 -6.85 10.32 -14.01
CA ALA A 246 -7.12 11.75 -13.93
C ALA A 246 -8.58 11.98 -13.50
N PHE A 247 -8.96 13.23 -13.26
CA PHE A 247 -10.34 13.60 -12.95
C PHE A 247 -10.89 14.53 -14.03
N ASN A 248 -12.12 14.30 -14.46
CA ASN A 248 -12.81 15.19 -15.41
C ASN A 248 -13.35 16.45 -14.69
N GLU A 249 -13.99 17.35 -15.45
CA GLU A 249 -14.60 18.58 -14.92
C GLU A 249 -15.66 18.33 -13.84
N ARG A 250 -16.25 17.12 -13.80
CA ARG A 250 -17.24 16.68 -12.80
C ARG A 250 -16.59 16.00 -11.59
N HIS A 251 -15.26 16.02 -11.50
CA HIS A 251 -14.48 15.32 -10.46
C HIS A 251 -14.70 13.80 -10.46
N GLU A 252 -15.04 13.23 -11.62
CA GLU A 252 -15.14 11.79 -11.80
C GLU A 252 -13.81 11.23 -12.32
N PRO A 253 -13.34 10.09 -11.80
CA PRO A 253 -12.07 9.52 -12.22
C PRO A 253 -12.17 8.95 -13.64
N THR A 254 -11.27 9.37 -14.53
CA THR A 254 -11.04 8.78 -15.85
C THR A 254 -9.79 7.92 -15.82
N ARG A 255 -9.83 6.78 -16.53
CA ARG A 255 -8.69 5.87 -16.62
C ARG A 255 -8.36 5.58 -18.07
N LYS A 256 -7.08 5.60 -18.40
CA LYS A 256 -6.55 5.18 -19.70
C LYS A 256 -5.39 4.22 -19.48
N LEU A 257 -5.08 3.42 -20.48
CA LEU A 257 -3.99 2.45 -20.45
C LEU A 257 -3.01 2.77 -21.58
N ALA A 258 -1.73 2.72 -21.26
CA ALA A 258 -0.64 2.68 -22.24
C ALA A 258 0.22 1.44 -21.99
N VAL A 259 0.62 0.78 -23.06
CA VAL A 259 1.50 -0.39 -23.00
C VAL A 259 2.80 -0.09 -23.73
N PHE A 260 3.90 -0.34 -23.05
CA PHE A 260 5.24 -0.25 -23.58
C PHE A 260 5.93 -1.61 -23.54
N SER A 261 6.55 -2.03 -24.64
CA SER A 261 7.37 -3.24 -24.70
C SER A 261 8.32 -3.16 -25.88
N GLN A 262 9.55 -3.64 -25.69
CA GLN A 262 10.49 -3.86 -26.80
C GLN A 262 10.20 -5.13 -27.58
N ARG A 263 9.54 -6.11 -26.95
CA ARG A 263 9.16 -7.38 -27.57
C ARG A 263 7.90 -7.18 -28.41
N GLU A 264 8.03 -7.35 -29.73
CA GLU A 264 6.92 -7.21 -30.68
C GLU A 264 5.72 -8.13 -30.37
N PRO A 265 5.90 -9.42 -30.02
CA PRO A 265 4.77 -10.28 -29.69
C PRO A 265 3.93 -9.77 -28.50
N LEU A 266 4.58 -9.16 -27.51
CA LEU A 266 3.87 -8.59 -26.36
C LEU A 266 3.11 -7.32 -26.71
N ARG A 267 3.56 -6.54 -27.71
CA ARG A 267 2.81 -5.36 -28.18
C ARG A 267 1.55 -5.75 -28.95
N GLN A 268 1.56 -6.90 -29.63
CA GLN A 268 0.43 -7.37 -30.46
C GLN A 268 -0.63 -8.13 -29.66
N ALA A 269 -0.33 -8.55 -28.44
CA ALA A 269 -1.23 -9.32 -27.58
C ALA A 269 -2.18 -8.46 -26.73
N VAL A 270 -2.06 -7.12 -26.81
CA VAL A 270 -2.86 -6.12 -26.09
C VAL A 270 -3.77 -5.40 -27.07
#